data_AF-A0A2V9CE97-F1
#
_entry.id   AF-A0A2V9CE97-F1
#
_cell.length_a   1.000
_cell.length_b   1.000
_cell.length_c   1.000
_cell.angle_alpha   90.00
_cell.angle_beta   90.00
_cell.angle_gamma   90.00
#
_symmetry.space_group_name_H-M   'P 1'
#
loop_
_entity.id
_entity.type
_entity.pdbx_description
1 polymer ?
#
loop_
_entity_poly.entity_id
_entity_poly.type
_entity_poly.pdbx_seq_one_letter_code
_entity_poly.pdbx_strand_id
1 'polypeptide(L)'
;MISAIQVAINLQSKLHIRVMNLSLGRQVFESYTLDPLCQAVEAAWKSGIVVVAAAGNYGRDNSMGTDGYATITSPGNDPYVITVGAMKTEGSTLRSNSLIASYSSKGPTLLDHVVKPDIVAPGNRVVSLRAPAVWNPATGQYIYEALPPAYPQNLVFFSYYQPTFSSSNISTASDYYFLSGTSMATPVVSGAAALLIQSQPKITPDQVKARLMKTAYKAFPSTSTTVDPVTGVTYVSEYDIFTVGAGFLDIGAALANSDVVAGTALSPTAVYDATQNAVYLVNAAGSTWGTSVVWGNSVVWGNSVVWGNSVVWGNSVVWGNSVVWGNSVVWGNSNQVTSETSNVILGED
;
A
#
# COMPACT_ATOMS: atom_id res chain seq x y z
N MET A 1 1.28 23.78 2.98
CA MET A 1 0.46 22.56 2.98
C MET A 1 -0.71 22.62 3.94
N ILE A 2 -0.45 22.80 5.24
CA ILE A 2 -1.48 22.94 6.28
C ILE A 2 -2.57 23.95 5.90
N SER A 3 -2.18 25.13 5.39
CA SER A 3 -3.15 26.13 4.91
C SER A 3 -4.03 25.63 3.76
N ALA A 4 -3.52 24.80 2.85
CA ALA A 4 -4.31 24.23 1.77
C ALA A 4 -5.31 23.18 2.28
N ILE A 5 -4.91 22.37 3.27
CA ILE A 5 -5.80 21.43 3.96
C ILE A 5 -6.93 22.20 4.64
N GLN A 6 -6.61 23.27 5.37
CA GLN A 6 -7.62 24.12 6.02
C GLN A 6 -8.58 24.76 5.02
N VAL A 7 -8.08 25.24 3.88
CA VAL A 7 -8.93 25.78 2.80
C VAL A 7 -9.86 24.70 2.25
N ALA A 8 -9.38 23.46 2.06
CA ALA A 8 -10.22 22.36 1.60
C ALA A 8 -11.34 22.02 2.62
N ILE A 9 -11.04 22.04 3.92
CA ILE A 9 -12.05 21.87 4.99
C ILE A 9 -13.07 23.01 4.93
N ASN A 10 -12.62 24.27 4.83
CA ASN A 10 -13.49 25.44 4.78
C ASN A 10 -14.41 25.44 3.54
N LEU A 11 -13.94 24.89 2.42
CA LEU A 11 -14.68 24.80 1.17
C LEU A 11 -15.44 23.47 1.01
N GLN A 12 -15.35 22.56 1.98
CA GLN A 12 -15.86 21.20 1.88
C GLN A 12 -17.34 21.16 1.53
N SER A 13 -18.17 21.92 2.24
CA SER A 13 -19.62 21.96 2.01
C SER A 13 -19.97 22.64 0.68
N LYS A 14 -19.24 23.70 0.32
CA LYS A 14 -19.47 24.50 -0.90
C LYS A 14 -19.10 23.74 -2.18
N LEU A 15 -18.01 22.98 -2.15
CA LEU A 15 -17.46 22.26 -3.30
C LEU A 15 -17.69 20.76 -3.24
N HIS A 16 -18.38 20.28 -2.20
CA HIS A 16 -18.60 18.85 -1.93
C HIS A 16 -17.30 18.04 -1.90
N ILE A 17 -16.24 18.58 -1.27
CA ILE A 17 -14.96 17.90 -1.15
C ILE A 17 -15.13 16.72 -0.18
N ARG A 18 -14.90 15.51 -0.68
CA ARG A 18 -15.05 14.27 0.11
C ARG A 18 -13.79 13.41 0.15
N VAL A 19 -12.83 13.68 -0.75
CA VAL A 19 -11.55 12.97 -0.83
C VAL A 19 -10.44 14.00 -1.02
N MET A 20 -9.33 13.82 -0.32
CA MET A 20 -8.11 14.62 -0.43
C MET A 20 -6.94 13.71 -0.77
N ASN A 21 -6.31 13.98 -1.91
CA ASN A 21 -5.11 13.27 -2.38
C ASN A 21 -3.85 14.07 -2.01
N LEU A 22 -2.96 13.47 -1.22
CA LEU A 22 -1.67 14.03 -0.83
C LEU A 22 -0.53 13.19 -1.42
N SER A 23 -0.22 13.41 -2.70
CA SER A 23 0.89 12.77 -3.43
C SER A 23 2.26 13.40 -3.09
N LEU A 24 2.49 13.62 -1.80
CA LEU A 24 3.65 14.34 -1.25
C LEU A 24 3.96 13.79 0.15
N GLY A 25 5.12 14.15 0.69
CA GLY A 25 5.48 13.81 2.04
C GLY A 25 6.78 14.50 2.47
N ARG A 26 7.04 14.50 3.78
CA ARG A 26 8.32 14.91 4.35
C ARG A 26 8.82 13.87 5.35
N GLN A 27 10.08 13.99 5.72
CA GLN A 27 10.67 13.20 6.79
C GLN A 27 9.89 13.38 8.11
N VAL A 28 9.81 12.30 8.88
CA VAL A 28 9.20 12.27 10.21
C VAL A 28 10.25 12.72 11.23
N PHE A 29 9.94 13.75 12.01
CA PHE A 29 10.83 14.29 13.06
C PHE A 29 10.27 14.11 14.48
N GLU A 30 8.96 13.86 14.60
CA GLU A 30 8.24 13.75 15.86
C GLU A 30 7.01 12.85 15.69
N SER A 31 6.38 12.47 16.80
CA SER A 31 5.16 11.66 16.80
C SER A 31 4.08 12.32 15.93
N TYR A 32 3.26 11.51 15.25
CA TYR A 32 2.09 12.04 14.51
C TYR A 32 1.17 12.91 15.39
N THR A 33 1.16 12.64 16.71
CA THR A 33 0.36 13.41 17.68
C THR A 33 0.84 14.86 17.86
N LEU A 34 2.12 15.14 17.58
CA LEU A 34 2.75 16.46 17.70
C LEU A 34 2.97 17.13 16.35
N ASP A 35 3.10 16.35 15.28
CA ASP A 35 3.32 16.84 13.92
C ASP A 35 2.13 17.70 13.44
N PRO A 36 2.32 19.02 13.21
CA PRO A 36 1.22 19.91 12.81
C PRO A 36 0.56 19.53 11.48
N LEU A 37 1.30 18.82 10.62
CA LEU A 37 0.75 18.33 9.38
C LEU A 37 -0.15 17.11 9.59
N CYS A 38 0.24 16.18 10.48
CA CYS A 38 -0.60 15.05 10.88
C CYS A 38 -1.90 15.55 11.54
N GLN A 39 -1.79 16.49 12.48
CA GLN A 39 -2.95 17.13 13.09
C GLN A 39 -3.90 17.79 12.06
N ALA A 40 -3.35 18.40 11.00
CA ALA A 40 -4.16 18.99 9.94
C ALA A 40 -4.92 17.93 9.10
N VAL A 41 -4.28 16.79 8.78
CA VAL A 41 -4.98 15.71 8.06
C VAL A 41 -6.00 15.00 8.95
N GLU A 42 -5.77 14.89 10.26
CA GLU A 42 -6.78 14.41 11.20
C GLU A 42 -8.01 15.34 11.25
N ALA A 43 -7.79 16.66 11.24
CA ALA A 43 -8.89 17.62 11.20
C ALA A 43 -9.73 17.45 9.91
N ALA A 44 -9.07 17.22 8.76
CA ALA A 44 -9.76 16.88 7.52
C ALA A 44 -10.53 15.56 7.62
N TRP A 45 -9.92 14.52 8.18
CA TRP A 45 -10.57 13.22 8.42
C TRP A 45 -11.84 13.35 9.26
N LYS A 46 -11.72 14.02 10.42
CA LYS A 46 -12.81 14.26 11.38
C LYS A 46 -13.92 15.13 10.80
N SER A 47 -13.61 15.98 9.81
CA SER A 47 -14.63 16.73 9.04
C SER A 47 -15.41 15.89 8.02
N GLY A 48 -15.05 14.61 7.82
CA GLY A 48 -15.68 13.71 6.86
C GLY A 48 -15.01 13.66 5.48
N ILE A 49 -13.79 14.18 5.36
CA ILE A 49 -12.97 14.07 4.14
C ILE A 49 -12.05 12.85 4.26
N VAL A 50 -12.11 11.93 3.30
CA VAL A 50 -11.15 10.83 3.21
C VAL A 50 -9.79 11.39 2.80
N VAL A 51 -8.77 11.22 3.63
CA VAL A 51 -7.41 11.64 3.30
C VAL A 51 -6.60 10.44 2.85
N VAL A 52 -6.01 10.53 1.65
CA VAL A 52 -5.15 9.51 1.05
C VAL A 52 -3.77 10.11 0.84
N ALA A 53 -2.74 9.49 1.44
CA ALA A 53 -1.38 10.00 1.43
C ALA A 53 -0.41 8.99 0.82
N ALA A 54 0.59 9.49 0.10
CA ALA A 54 1.68 8.67 -0.40
C ALA A 54 2.53 8.13 0.75
N ALA A 55 2.94 6.85 0.68
CA ALA A 55 3.84 6.28 1.68
C ALA A 55 5.23 6.94 1.68
N GLY A 56 5.70 7.38 0.51
CA GLY A 56 7.06 7.85 0.28
C GLY A 56 7.82 6.94 -0.68
N ASN A 57 8.97 7.42 -1.18
CA ASN A 57 9.80 6.70 -2.17
C ASN A 57 11.17 6.30 -1.58
N TYR A 58 11.21 6.02 -0.28
CA TYR A 58 12.43 5.77 0.49
C TYR A 58 12.61 4.29 0.85
N GLY A 59 11.88 3.36 0.23
CA GLY A 59 11.98 1.92 0.50
C GLY A 59 13.34 1.27 0.16
N ARG A 60 14.24 2.03 -0.49
CA ARG A 60 15.63 1.65 -0.78
C ARG A 60 16.64 2.26 0.20
N ASP A 61 16.20 3.19 1.05
CA ASP A 61 17.06 3.84 2.04
C ASP A 61 17.43 2.83 3.12
N ASN A 62 18.73 2.58 3.26
CA ASN A 62 19.28 1.70 4.28
C ASN A 62 20.31 2.41 5.17
N SER A 63 20.24 3.74 5.27
CA SER A 63 21.14 4.55 6.09
C SER A 63 21.11 4.18 7.58
N MET A 64 20.02 3.55 8.05
CA MET A 64 19.86 3.04 9.42
C MET A 64 20.01 1.52 9.55
N GLY A 65 20.36 0.78 8.48
CA GLY A 65 20.49 -0.69 8.54
C GLY A 65 19.16 -1.42 8.71
N THR A 66 18.04 -0.83 8.26
CA THR A 66 16.68 -1.33 8.41
C THR A 66 16.10 -1.93 7.13
N ASP A 67 16.87 -2.08 6.05
CA ASP A 67 16.44 -2.62 4.75
C ASP A 67 15.20 -1.92 4.15
N GLY A 68 15.13 -0.61 4.35
CA GLY A 68 14.03 0.24 3.87
C GLY A 68 12.80 0.26 4.77
N TYR A 69 12.80 -0.46 5.89
CA TYR A 69 11.76 -0.33 6.93
C TYR A 69 11.94 0.98 7.69
N ALA A 70 10.86 1.47 8.29
CA ALA A 70 10.80 2.76 8.99
C ALA A 70 10.98 3.99 8.08
N THR A 71 10.52 3.90 6.83
CA THR A 71 10.72 4.94 5.80
C THR A 71 9.42 5.63 5.36
N ILE A 72 8.30 5.34 6.03
CA ILE A 72 7.01 6.02 5.81
C ILE A 72 7.14 7.50 6.15
N THR A 73 6.74 8.35 5.21
CA THR A 73 6.80 9.81 5.34
C THR A 73 5.57 10.40 6.02
N SER A 74 5.69 11.61 6.57
CA SER A 74 4.55 12.40 7.05
C SER A 74 3.86 13.11 5.88
N PRO A 75 2.52 13.07 5.76
CA PRO A 75 1.56 12.64 6.78
C PRO A 75 1.12 11.16 6.70
N GLY A 76 1.73 10.34 5.85
CA GLY A 76 1.42 8.92 5.73
C GLY A 76 1.71 8.09 6.99
N ASN A 77 2.43 8.65 7.98
CA ASN A 77 2.63 8.02 9.28
C ASN A 77 1.43 8.15 10.23
N ASP A 78 0.43 8.97 9.90
CA ASP A 78 -0.76 9.17 10.73
C ASP A 78 -1.71 7.95 10.68
N PRO A 79 -2.19 7.42 11.84
CA PRO A 79 -3.09 6.27 11.87
C PRO A 79 -4.46 6.48 11.20
N TYR A 80 -4.95 7.72 11.09
CA TYR A 80 -6.24 8.00 10.43
C TYR A 80 -6.15 7.81 8.92
N VAL A 81 -5.15 8.45 8.28
CA VAL A 81 -5.11 8.55 6.82
C VAL A 81 -4.93 7.18 6.14
N ILE A 82 -5.32 7.10 4.87
CA ILE A 82 -5.05 5.93 4.03
C ILE A 82 -3.68 6.14 3.38
N THR A 83 -2.67 5.40 3.85
CA THR A 83 -1.30 5.48 3.33
C THR A 83 -1.09 4.47 2.23
N VAL A 84 -0.59 4.93 1.08
CA VAL A 84 -0.55 4.14 -0.15
C VAL A 84 0.88 3.84 -0.60
N GLY A 85 1.22 2.56 -0.65
CA GLY A 85 2.45 2.06 -1.28
C GLY A 85 2.29 1.82 -2.79
N ALA A 86 3.41 1.65 -3.49
CA ALA A 86 3.45 1.56 -4.95
C ALA A 86 3.76 0.13 -5.44
N MET A 87 2.87 -0.41 -6.27
CA MET A 87 3.06 -1.63 -7.04
C MET A 87 3.59 -1.33 -8.45
N LYS A 88 4.38 -2.26 -8.98
CA LYS A 88 4.71 -2.39 -10.40
C LYS A 88 3.83 -3.45 -11.02
N THR A 89 3.10 -3.08 -12.08
CA THR A 89 2.15 -3.97 -12.77
C THR A 89 2.84 -4.96 -13.71
N GLU A 90 4.14 -4.81 -13.94
CA GLU A 90 4.93 -5.61 -14.88
C GLU A 90 4.30 -5.65 -16.30
N GLY A 91 3.66 -4.54 -16.70
CA GLY A 91 2.98 -4.42 -18.00
C GLY A 91 1.72 -5.28 -18.14
N SER A 92 1.27 -5.92 -17.06
CA SER A 92 0.10 -6.80 -17.03
C SER A 92 -1.12 -6.11 -16.41
N THR A 93 -2.32 -6.51 -16.85
CA THR A 93 -3.58 -6.16 -16.18
C THR A 93 -3.91 -7.10 -15.03
N LEU A 94 -3.20 -8.23 -14.91
CA LEU A 94 -3.41 -9.22 -13.85
C LEU A 94 -2.68 -8.80 -12.57
N ARG A 95 -3.42 -8.72 -11.46
CA ARG A 95 -2.87 -8.39 -10.14
C ARG A 95 -1.81 -9.40 -9.67
N SER A 96 -1.95 -10.68 -10.02
CA SER A 96 -1.02 -11.76 -9.67
C SER A 96 0.39 -11.56 -10.22
N ASN A 97 0.54 -10.77 -11.29
CA ASN A 97 1.84 -10.49 -11.89
C ASN A 97 2.46 -9.20 -11.32
N SER A 98 1.70 -8.47 -10.50
CA SER A 98 2.17 -7.22 -9.93
C SER A 98 3.05 -7.49 -8.71
N LEU A 99 4.13 -6.75 -8.63
CA LEU A 99 5.11 -6.84 -7.55
C LEU A 99 5.20 -5.48 -6.85
N ILE A 100 5.74 -5.43 -5.64
CA ILE A 100 6.02 -4.16 -4.98
C ILE A 100 7.15 -3.42 -5.71
N ALA A 101 7.02 -2.11 -5.86
CA ALA A 101 8.11 -1.29 -6.37
C ALA A 101 9.16 -1.11 -5.26
N SER A 102 10.43 -1.37 -5.55
CA SER A 102 11.48 -1.37 -4.52
C SER A 102 11.70 -0.02 -3.83
N TYR A 103 11.26 1.09 -4.44
CA TYR A 103 11.28 2.42 -3.82
C TYR A 103 10.11 2.66 -2.86
N SER A 104 9.05 1.86 -2.87
CA SER A 104 7.89 2.09 -2.01
C SER A 104 8.32 2.05 -0.54
N SER A 105 8.14 3.16 0.18
CA SER A 105 8.45 3.22 1.62
C SER A 105 7.68 2.14 2.39
N LYS A 106 8.34 1.59 3.41
CA LYS A 106 7.84 0.48 4.23
C LYS A 106 7.71 0.93 5.69
N GLY A 107 6.69 0.41 6.36
CA GLY A 107 6.51 0.57 7.79
C GLY A 107 7.47 -0.28 8.62
N PRO A 108 7.18 -0.47 9.92
CA PRO A 108 6.27 0.37 10.69
C PRO A 108 6.73 1.84 10.63
N THR A 109 5.91 2.81 11.03
CA THR A 109 6.34 4.21 11.04
C THR A 109 7.51 4.42 12.00
N LEU A 110 8.43 5.32 11.67
CA LEU A 110 9.71 5.49 12.38
C LEU A 110 9.62 5.67 13.90
N LEU A 111 8.68 6.46 14.40
CA LEU A 111 8.60 6.83 15.82
C LEU A 111 7.47 6.12 16.56
N ASP A 112 6.27 6.15 15.99
CA ASP A 112 5.06 5.65 16.66
C ASP A 112 4.77 4.16 16.37
N HIS A 113 5.63 3.52 15.56
CA HIS A 113 5.52 2.13 15.11
C HIS A 113 4.16 1.71 14.55
N VAL A 114 3.41 2.66 13.97
CA VAL A 114 2.13 2.41 13.33
C VAL A 114 2.35 1.53 12.10
N VAL A 115 1.50 0.53 11.91
CA VAL A 115 1.61 -0.34 10.74
C VAL A 115 1.12 0.39 9.50
N LYS A 116 2.03 0.54 8.54
CA LYS A 116 1.87 1.26 7.28
C LYS A 116 2.72 0.57 6.19
N PRO A 117 2.38 0.72 4.90
CA PRO A 117 1.20 1.40 4.36
C PRO A 117 -0.10 0.67 4.73
N ASP A 118 -1.26 1.31 4.50
CA ASP A 118 -2.55 0.65 4.70
C ASP A 118 -2.88 -0.27 3.52
N ILE A 119 -2.52 0.15 2.31
CA ILE A 119 -2.84 -0.53 1.06
C ILE A 119 -1.78 -0.20 0.01
N VAL A 120 -1.67 -1.02 -1.04
CA VAL A 120 -0.82 -0.74 -2.19
C VAL A 120 -1.65 -0.64 -3.48
N ALA A 121 -1.18 0.17 -4.43
CA ALA A 121 -1.85 0.41 -5.72
C ALA A 121 -0.83 0.62 -6.84
N PRO A 122 -1.22 0.62 -8.13
CA PRO A 122 -0.28 0.79 -9.24
C PRO A 122 0.41 2.16 -9.15
N GLY A 123 1.73 2.16 -9.01
CA GLY A 123 2.52 3.38 -8.85
C GLY A 123 3.78 3.42 -9.71
N ASN A 124 4.09 2.36 -10.46
CA ASN A 124 5.27 2.32 -11.33
C ASN A 124 4.90 2.40 -12.80
N ARG A 125 5.54 3.32 -13.54
CA ARG A 125 5.30 3.58 -14.97
C ARG A 125 3.80 3.76 -15.25
N VAL A 126 3.16 4.63 -14.48
CA VAL A 126 1.77 5.02 -14.69
C VAL A 126 1.73 6.13 -15.74
N VAL A 127 0.88 5.96 -16.75
CA VAL A 127 0.60 7.00 -17.75
C VAL A 127 -0.40 8.00 -17.16
N SER A 128 -0.08 9.29 -17.24
CA SER A 128 -1.02 10.36 -16.92
C SER A 128 -0.78 11.59 -17.78
N LEU A 129 -1.63 12.60 -17.61
CA LEU A 129 -1.55 13.88 -18.30
C LEU A 129 -0.22 14.58 -18.01
N ARG A 130 0.36 15.13 -19.07
CA ARG A 130 1.56 15.96 -19.05
C ARG A 130 1.17 17.43 -19.13
N ALA A 131 1.88 18.35 -18.47
CA ALA A 131 1.55 19.76 -18.62
C ALA A 131 1.89 20.24 -20.04
N PRO A 132 1.01 21.03 -20.66
CA PRO A 132 1.28 21.61 -21.97
C PRO A 132 2.38 22.68 -21.85
N ALA A 133 2.99 23.00 -22.99
CA ALA A 133 3.90 24.14 -23.06
C ALA A 133 3.15 25.45 -22.73
N VAL A 134 3.76 26.29 -21.89
CA VAL A 134 3.16 27.56 -21.45
C VAL A 134 3.82 28.72 -22.20
N TRP A 135 3.02 29.58 -22.82
CA TRP A 135 3.55 30.78 -23.49
C TRP A 135 4.08 31.80 -22.47
N ASN A 136 5.33 32.25 -22.64
CA ASN A 136 5.91 33.33 -21.84
C ASN A 136 5.90 34.65 -22.64
N PRO A 137 5.02 35.61 -22.28
CA PRO A 137 4.93 36.88 -23.00
C PRO A 137 6.16 37.79 -22.78
N ALA A 138 6.95 37.59 -21.72
CA ALA A 138 8.15 38.38 -21.45
C ALA A 138 9.34 37.98 -22.34
N THR A 139 9.41 36.71 -22.77
CA THR A 139 10.50 36.20 -23.62
C THR A 139 10.07 35.90 -25.05
N GLY A 140 8.76 35.89 -25.34
CA GLY A 140 8.25 35.51 -26.66
C GLY A 140 8.47 34.02 -27.01
N GLN A 141 8.61 33.17 -25.99
CA GLN A 141 8.92 31.75 -26.15
C GLN A 141 7.98 30.86 -25.32
N TYR A 142 7.78 29.63 -25.78
CA TYR A 142 7.12 28.60 -25.00
C TYR A 142 8.07 28.01 -23.95
N ILE A 143 7.58 27.88 -22.72
CA ILE A 143 8.23 27.15 -21.64
C ILE A 143 7.70 25.72 -21.69
N TYR A 144 8.62 24.78 -21.93
CA TYR A 144 8.33 23.35 -21.90
C TYR A 144 8.70 22.78 -20.53
N GLU A 145 8.02 21.71 -20.13
CA GLU A 145 8.46 20.93 -18.97
C GLU A 145 9.90 20.43 -19.16
N ALA A 146 10.67 20.43 -18.07
CA ALA A 146 12.06 19.98 -18.08
C ALA A 146 12.21 18.45 -18.07
N LEU A 147 11.16 17.70 -17.70
CA LEU A 147 11.24 16.24 -17.55
C LEU A 147 11.45 15.48 -18.86
N PRO A 148 10.75 15.78 -19.98
CA PRO A 148 10.91 15.02 -21.22
C PRO A 148 12.32 15.07 -21.83
N PRO A 149 13.02 16.22 -21.87
CA PRO A 149 14.42 16.24 -22.29
C PRO A 149 15.35 15.48 -21.34
N ALA A 150 15.09 15.52 -20.03
CA ALA A 150 15.92 14.85 -19.02
C ALA A 150 15.69 13.32 -18.96
N TYR A 151 14.48 12.86 -19.27
CA TYR A 151 14.05 11.46 -19.17
C TYR A 151 13.26 11.01 -20.40
N PRO A 152 13.85 11.05 -21.61
CA PRO A 152 13.13 10.73 -22.86
C PRO A 152 12.54 9.31 -22.89
N GLN A 153 13.06 8.37 -22.09
CA GLN A 153 12.52 7.01 -21.92
C GLN A 153 11.12 6.95 -21.27
N ASN A 154 10.63 8.06 -20.71
CA ASN A 154 9.31 8.17 -20.12
C ASN A 154 8.27 8.79 -21.07
N LEU A 155 8.67 9.14 -22.29
CA LEU A 155 7.72 9.55 -23.32
C LEU A 155 6.80 8.38 -23.68
N VAL A 156 5.51 8.69 -23.86
CA VAL A 156 4.51 7.73 -24.32
C VAL A 156 4.44 7.83 -25.84
N PHE A 157 4.49 6.71 -26.55
CA PHE A 157 4.30 6.70 -28.02
C PHE A 157 2.83 6.67 -28.39
N PHE A 158 2.42 7.27 -29.52
CA PHE A 158 1.03 7.18 -29.98
C PHE A 158 0.55 5.73 -30.15
N SER A 159 1.45 4.84 -30.58
CA SER A 159 1.17 3.39 -30.70
C SER A 159 0.77 2.72 -29.39
N TYR A 160 1.06 3.33 -28.23
CA TYR A 160 0.65 2.82 -26.92
C TYR A 160 -0.87 2.83 -26.73
N TYR A 161 -1.58 3.81 -27.31
CA TYR A 161 -3.04 3.98 -27.12
C TYR A 161 -3.82 4.22 -28.42
N GLN A 162 -3.14 4.32 -29.57
CA GLN A 162 -3.73 4.34 -30.91
C GLN A 162 -3.11 3.20 -31.74
N PRO A 163 -3.62 1.96 -31.63
CA PRO A 163 -3.03 0.80 -32.29
C PRO A 163 -3.15 0.82 -33.82
N THR A 164 -3.98 1.70 -34.39
CA THR A 164 -4.16 1.89 -35.84
C THR A 164 -3.21 2.92 -36.45
N PHE A 165 -2.35 3.56 -35.65
CA PHE A 165 -1.38 4.52 -36.16
C PHE A 165 -0.25 3.80 -36.91
N SER A 166 0.00 4.23 -38.16
CA SER A 166 1.02 3.66 -39.03
C SER A 166 2.42 3.75 -38.39
N SER A 167 3.16 2.64 -38.40
CA SER A 167 4.52 2.48 -37.87
C SER A 167 5.59 3.38 -38.50
N SER A 168 5.23 4.17 -39.52
CA SER A 168 6.12 5.16 -40.15
C SER A 168 6.17 6.49 -39.39
N ASN A 169 5.31 6.72 -38.39
CA ASN A 169 5.30 7.91 -37.54
C ASN A 169 5.56 7.53 -36.07
N ILE A 170 6.84 7.31 -35.72
CA ILE A 170 7.34 7.05 -34.35
C ILE A 170 7.29 8.36 -33.54
N SER A 171 6.11 8.98 -33.48
CA SER A 171 5.89 10.24 -32.77
C SER A 171 5.44 9.94 -31.33
N THR A 172 5.89 10.78 -30.41
CA THR A 172 5.53 10.70 -29.00
C THR A 172 4.30 11.57 -28.73
N ALA A 173 3.47 11.10 -27.81
CA ALA A 173 2.36 11.85 -27.25
C ALA A 173 2.89 13.12 -26.58
N SER A 174 2.38 14.28 -26.98
CA SER A 174 2.64 15.53 -26.26
C SER A 174 1.91 15.59 -24.92
N ASP A 175 0.80 14.87 -24.81
CA ASP A 175 -0.19 15.08 -23.74
C ASP A 175 -0.06 14.07 -22.59
N TYR A 176 0.76 13.03 -22.76
CA TYR A 176 0.91 11.95 -21.81
C TYR A 176 2.37 11.66 -21.48
N TYR A 177 2.61 11.23 -20.25
CA TYR A 177 3.95 10.91 -19.76
C TYR A 177 3.92 9.76 -18.73
N PHE A 178 4.95 8.91 -18.75
CA PHE A 178 5.14 7.90 -17.72
C PHE A 178 5.81 8.51 -16.49
N LEU A 179 5.22 8.27 -15.31
CA LEU A 179 5.87 8.56 -14.04
C LEU A 179 5.77 7.37 -13.08
N SER A 180 6.68 7.35 -12.11
CA SER A 180 6.76 6.33 -11.06
C SER A 180 6.83 7.00 -9.70
N GLY A 181 6.17 6.41 -8.71
CA GLY A 181 6.18 6.85 -7.32
C GLY A 181 4.92 6.45 -6.58
N THR A 182 4.99 6.45 -5.25
CA THR A 182 3.79 6.37 -4.40
C THR A 182 2.84 7.54 -4.66
N SER A 183 3.37 8.68 -5.14
CA SER A 183 2.61 9.80 -5.69
C SER A 183 1.66 9.42 -6.84
N MET A 184 1.96 8.38 -7.63
CA MET A 184 1.11 7.88 -8.71
C MET A 184 0.10 6.83 -8.22
N ALA A 185 0.45 6.07 -7.18
CA ALA A 185 -0.46 5.11 -6.55
C ALA A 185 -1.57 5.78 -5.72
N THR A 186 -1.24 6.87 -5.02
CA THR A 186 -2.16 7.65 -4.17
C THR A 186 -3.44 8.11 -4.88
N PRO A 187 -3.39 8.70 -6.10
CA PRO A 187 -4.60 9.12 -6.79
C PRO A 187 -5.45 7.94 -7.28
N VAL A 188 -4.87 6.75 -7.50
CA VAL A 188 -5.64 5.54 -7.84
C VAL A 188 -6.53 5.14 -6.66
N VAL A 189 -5.98 5.14 -5.44
CA VAL A 189 -6.76 4.86 -4.21
C VAL A 189 -7.75 6.00 -3.92
N SER A 190 -7.38 7.25 -4.19
CA SER A 190 -8.30 8.39 -4.06
C SER A 190 -9.51 8.27 -4.98
N GLY A 191 -9.31 7.83 -6.23
CA GLY A 191 -10.39 7.52 -7.16
C GLY A 191 -11.27 6.36 -6.67
N ALA A 192 -10.68 5.31 -6.11
CA ALA A 192 -11.42 4.21 -5.49
C ALA A 192 -12.27 4.66 -4.30
N ALA A 193 -11.74 5.53 -3.43
CA ALA A 193 -12.50 6.16 -2.35
C ALA A 193 -13.68 7.00 -2.91
N ALA A 194 -13.45 7.77 -3.97
CA ALA A 194 -14.51 8.55 -4.60
C ALA A 194 -15.63 7.66 -5.19
N LEU A 195 -15.30 6.52 -5.79
CA LEU A 195 -16.28 5.54 -6.29
C LEU A 195 -17.11 4.93 -5.16
N LEU A 196 -16.50 4.62 -4.02
CA LEU A 196 -17.24 4.16 -2.82
C LEU A 196 -18.18 5.24 -2.27
N ILE A 197 -17.73 6.50 -2.25
CA ILE A 197 -18.55 7.62 -1.81
C ILE A 197 -19.69 7.89 -2.80
N GLN A 198 -19.46 7.72 -4.11
CA GLN A 198 -20.51 7.83 -5.11
C GLN A 198 -21.58 6.75 -4.93
N SER A 199 -21.17 5.50 -4.68
CA SER A 199 -22.12 4.39 -4.49
C SER A 199 -22.84 4.47 -3.14
N GLN A 200 -22.18 4.99 -2.10
CA GLN A 200 -22.74 5.16 -0.76
C GLN A 200 -22.43 6.57 -0.22
N PRO A 201 -23.25 7.59 -0.55
CA PRO A 201 -22.95 8.99 -0.21
C PRO A 201 -22.73 9.28 1.28
N LYS A 202 -23.30 8.45 2.15
CA LYS A 202 -23.19 8.56 3.62
C LYS A 202 -22.02 7.78 4.23
N ILE A 203 -21.23 7.07 3.43
CA ILE A 203 -20.08 6.31 3.93
C ILE A 203 -19.08 7.25 4.62
N THR A 204 -18.63 6.86 5.82
CA THR A 204 -17.66 7.64 6.58
C THR A 204 -16.23 7.36 6.10
N PRO A 205 -15.25 8.24 6.38
CA PRO A 205 -13.85 7.96 6.09
C PRO A 205 -13.34 6.64 6.67
N ASP A 206 -13.70 6.32 7.91
CA ASP A 206 -13.35 5.05 8.55
C ASP A 206 -13.92 3.85 7.80
N GLN A 207 -15.18 3.92 7.36
CA GLN A 207 -15.81 2.86 6.59
C GLN A 207 -15.17 2.70 5.19
N VAL A 208 -14.77 3.80 4.55
CA VAL A 208 -14.02 3.75 3.28
C VAL A 208 -12.69 3.03 3.49
N LYS A 209 -11.90 3.44 4.49
CA LYS A 209 -10.60 2.83 4.79
C LYS A 209 -10.73 1.35 5.12
N ALA A 210 -11.63 1.02 6.05
CA ALA A 210 -11.88 -0.37 6.43
C ALA A 210 -12.29 -1.23 5.22
N ARG A 211 -13.22 -0.75 4.39
CA ARG A 211 -13.68 -1.53 3.23
C ARG A 211 -12.57 -1.74 2.20
N LEU A 212 -11.81 -0.70 1.85
CA LEU A 212 -10.70 -0.81 0.92
C LEU A 212 -9.64 -1.81 1.38
N MET A 213 -9.31 -1.79 2.68
CA MET A 213 -8.34 -2.72 3.27
C MET A 213 -8.91 -4.16 3.33
N LYS A 214 -10.18 -4.32 3.71
CA LYS A 214 -10.87 -5.62 3.76
C LYS A 214 -10.83 -6.34 2.44
N THR A 215 -11.19 -5.64 1.38
CA THR A 215 -11.39 -6.25 0.07
C THR A 215 -10.13 -6.27 -0.79
N ALA A 216 -9.01 -5.73 -0.30
CA ALA A 216 -7.74 -5.78 -1.00
C ALA A 216 -7.35 -7.23 -1.35
N TYR A 217 -6.70 -7.40 -2.50
CA TYR A 217 -6.11 -8.65 -2.98
C TYR A 217 -4.82 -8.97 -2.21
N LYS A 218 -4.66 -10.23 -1.79
CA LYS A 218 -3.65 -10.62 -0.77
C LYS A 218 -2.72 -11.75 -1.20
N ALA A 219 -2.87 -12.29 -2.41
CA ALA A 219 -2.03 -13.37 -2.89
C ALA A 219 -0.75 -12.79 -3.53
N PHE A 220 0.32 -12.77 -2.75
CA PHE A 220 1.63 -12.26 -3.12
C PHE A 220 2.70 -13.37 -3.06
N PRO A 221 3.83 -13.24 -3.77
CA PRO A 221 5.01 -14.04 -3.47
C PRO A 221 5.54 -13.70 -2.06
N SER A 222 6.37 -14.56 -1.47
CA SER A 222 7.05 -14.24 -0.20
C SER A 222 8.02 -13.07 -0.37
N THR A 223 8.81 -13.09 -1.45
CA THR A 223 9.81 -12.08 -1.76
C THR A 223 9.81 -11.72 -3.24
N SER A 224 10.40 -10.57 -3.56
CA SER A 224 10.73 -10.20 -4.94
C SER A 224 12.00 -9.38 -4.97
N THR A 225 12.68 -9.42 -6.12
CA THR A 225 13.96 -8.76 -6.31
C THR A 225 13.87 -7.72 -7.42
N THR A 226 14.51 -6.58 -7.23
CA THR A 226 14.67 -5.54 -8.26
C THR A 226 16.12 -5.09 -8.29
N VAL A 227 16.73 -5.14 -9.47
CA VAL A 227 18.08 -4.61 -9.71
C VAL A 227 17.95 -3.20 -10.26
N ASP A 228 18.65 -2.25 -9.65
CA ASP A 228 18.77 -0.91 -10.21
C ASP A 228 19.71 -0.96 -11.43
N PRO A 229 19.21 -0.62 -12.64
CA PRO A 229 20.01 -0.76 -13.86
C PRO A 229 21.16 0.25 -13.95
N VAL A 230 21.15 1.32 -13.14
CA VAL A 230 22.19 2.34 -13.13
C VAL A 230 23.31 1.98 -12.17
N THR A 231 22.96 1.59 -10.94
CA THR A 231 23.94 1.30 -9.88
C THR A 231 24.32 -0.17 -9.78
N GLY A 232 23.54 -1.08 -10.37
CA GLY A 232 23.68 -2.53 -10.23
C GLY A 232 23.25 -3.07 -8.86
N VAL A 233 22.77 -2.21 -7.95
CA VAL A 233 22.36 -2.61 -6.60
C VAL A 233 21.09 -3.44 -6.68
N THR A 234 21.10 -4.57 -5.98
CA THR A 234 19.96 -5.47 -5.86
C THR A 234 19.17 -5.14 -4.60
N TYR A 235 17.87 -4.92 -4.74
CA TYR A 235 16.93 -4.70 -3.65
C TYR A 235 15.98 -5.89 -3.53
N VAL A 236 15.93 -6.49 -2.34
CA VAL A 236 14.96 -7.53 -1.98
C VAL A 236 13.80 -6.89 -1.24
N SER A 237 12.58 -7.28 -1.56
CA SER A 237 11.36 -6.82 -0.89
C SER A 237 10.58 -8.03 -0.39
N GLU A 238 10.38 -8.08 0.92
CA GLU A 238 9.52 -9.03 1.62
C GLU A 238 8.06 -8.57 1.53
N TYR A 239 7.10 -9.49 1.37
CA TYR A 239 5.67 -9.16 1.26
C TYR A 239 4.97 -9.33 2.60
N ASP A 240 5.45 -8.57 3.59
CA ASP A 240 4.85 -8.50 4.90
C ASP A 240 3.87 -7.33 5.03
N ILE A 241 3.28 -7.22 6.23
CA ILE A 241 2.28 -6.19 6.53
C ILE A 241 2.83 -4.76 6.52
N PHE A 242 4.14 -4.60 6.68
CA PHE A 242 4.80 -3.29 6.61
C PHE A 242 5.17 -2.89 5.18
N THR A 243 5.13 -3.83 4.26
CA THR A 243 5.47 -3.59 2.85
C THR A 243 4.21 -3.45 1.99
N VAL A 244 3.23 -4.34 2.15
CA VAL A 244 2.00 -4.34 1.35
C VAL A 244 0.74 -3.92 2.10
N GLY A 245 0.83 -3.70 3.41
CA GLY A 245 -0.34 -3.36 4.23
C GLY A 245 -1.40 -4.45 4.16
N ALA A 246 -2.66 -4.05 4.00
CA ALA A 246 -3.77 -4.97 3.79
C ALA A 246 -3.77 -5.66 2.41
N GLY A 247 -2.94 -5.20 1.47
CA GLY A 247 -2.75 -5.79 0.15
C GLY A 247 -3.03 -4.83 -1.01
N PHE A 248 -3.21 -5.38 -2.21
CA PHE A 248 -3.34 -4.64 -3.44
C PHE A 248 -4.80 -4.24 -3.69
N LEU A 249 -5.05 -2.94 -3.90
CA LEU A 249 -6.36 -2.38 -4.20
C LEU A 249 -7.22 -3.24 -5.15
N ASP A 250 -8.39 -3.63 -4.66
CA ASP A 250 -9.46 -4.24 -5.45
C ASP A 250 -10.78 -3.47 -5.27
N ILE A 251 -10.99 -2.50 -6.17
CA ILE A 251 -12.21 -1.68 -6.16
C ILE A 251 -13.46 -2.47 -6.56
N GLY A 252 -13.32 -3.52 -7.37
CA GLY A 252 -14.45 -4.38 -7.75
C GLY A 252 -14.98 -5.14 -6.53
N ALA A 253 -14.06 -5.76 -5.78
CA ALA A 253 -14.39 -6.40 -4.51
C ALA A 253 -14.92 -5.38 -3.47
N ALA A 254 -14.35 -4.17 -3.41
CA ALA A 254 -14.81 -3.12 -2.51
C ALA A 254 -16.24 -2.66 -2.82
N LEU A 255 -16.59 -2.48 -4.10
CA LEU A 255 -17.94 -2.07 -4.50
C LEU A 255 -18.98 -3.18 -4.30
N ALA A 256 -18.57 -4.45 -4.39
CA ALA A 256 -19.43 -5.60 -4.13
C ALA A 256 -19.64 -5.87 -2.62
N ASN A 257 -18.78 -5.33 -1.75
CA ASN A 257 -18.88 -5.52 -0.31
C ASN A 257 -19.84 -4.49 0.32
N SER A 258 -20.80 -5.00 1.10
CA SER A 258 -21.82 -4.20 1.79
C SER A 258 -21.62 -4.14 3.30
N ASP A 259 -20.52 -4.67 3.82
CA ASP A 259 -20.27 -4.66 5.25
C ASP A 259 -20.09 -3.23 5.75
N VAL A 260 -20.64 -2.99 6.94
CA VAL A 260 -20.58 -1.71 7.63
C VAL A 260 -19.89 -1.93 8.95
N VAL A 261 -18.88 -1.12 9.22
CA VAL A 261 -18.12 -1.17 10.47
C VAL A 261 -18.53 -0.01 11.36
N ALA A 262 -18.57 -0.27 12.67
CA ALA A 262 -18.78 0.73 13.70
C ALA A 262 -17.46 0.99 14.43
N GLY A 263 -17.12 2.26 14.64
CA GLY A 263 -15.85 2.66 15.25
C GLY A 263 -14.88 3.26 14.24
N THR A 264 -13.65 3.49 14.69
CA THR A 264 -12.58 4.11 13.89
C THR A 264 -11.78 3.05 13.14
N ALA A 265 -11.24 3.39 11.98
CA ALA A 265 -10.35 2.51 11.21
C ALA A 265 -8.86 2.87 11.42
N LEU A 266 -8.50 3.34 12.63
CA LEU A 266 -7.11 3.69 12.98
C LEU A 266 -6.18 2.51 12.75
N SER A 267 -5.10 2.71 11.99
CA SER A 267 -4.07 1.68 11.79
C SER A 267 -3.48 1.25 13.14
N PRO A 268 -3.23 -0.05 13.36
CA PRO A 268 -2.66 -0.54 14.61
C PRO A 268 -1.20 -0.13 14.79
N THR A 269 -0.72 -0.21 16.03
CA THR A 269 0.70 -0.07 16.36
C THR A 269 1.34 -1.45 16.51
N ALA A 270 2.53 -1.63 15.93
CA ALA A 270 3.36 -2.79 16.17
C ALA A 270 4.18 -2.60 17.45
N VAL A 271 4.18 -3.61 18.31
CA VAL A 271 4.94 -3.59 19.56
C VAL A 271 5.79 -4.86 19.64
N TYR A 272 7.05 -4.70 20.00
CA TYR A 272 7.99 -5.79 20.18
C TYR A 272 8.03 -6.23 21.65
N ASP A 273 7.75 -7.50 21.90
CA ASP A 273 8.02 -8.16 23.18
C ASP A 273 9.39 -8.85 23.13
N ALA A 274 10.37 -8.27 23.83
CA ALA A 274 11.71 -8.84 23.92
C ALA A 274 11.74 -10.17 24.70
N THR A 275 10.77 -10.41 25.59
CA THR A 275 10.72 -11.64 26.42
C THR A 275 10.21 -12.83 25.61
N GLN A 276 9.28 -12.59 24.69
CA GLN A 276 8.72 -13.59 23.78
C GLN A 276 9.43 -13.62 22.42
N ASN A 277 10.32 -12.66 22.18
CA ASN A 277 10.94 -12.39 20.88
C ASN A 277 9.90 -12.33 19.76
N ALA A 278 8.80 -11.62 20.01
CA ALA A 278 7.63 -11.59 19.14
C ALA A 278 7.16 -10.16 18.92
N VAL A 279 6.61 -9.87 17.73
CA VAL A 279 5.94 -8.60 17.45
C VAL A 279 4.44 -8.84 17.44
N TYR A 280 3.72 -8.05 18.25
CA TYR A 280 2.27 -8.08 18.35
C TYR A 280 1.69 -6.75 17.90
N LEU A 281 0.40 -6.79 17.58
CA LEU A 281 -0.34 -5.63 17.09
C LEU A 281 -1.27 -5.13 18.18
N VAL A 282 -1.19 -3.85 18.47
CA VAL A 282 -2.04 -3.18 19.44
C VAL A 282 -3.00 -2.28 18.67
N ASN A 283 -4.29 -2.60 18.77
CA ASN A 283 -5.35 -1.80 18.21
C ASN A 283 -5.71 -0.67 19.18
N ALA A 284 -5.98 0.52 18.64
CA ALA A 284 -6.56 1.60 19.42
C ALA A 284 -7.94 1.20 19.97
N ALA A 285 -8.30 1.68 21.16
CA ALA A 285 -9.61 1.45 21.75
C ALA A 285 -10.73 1.95 20.81
N GLY A 286 -11.74 1.12 20.56
CA GLY A 286 -12.82 1.43 19.62
C GLY A 286 -12.43 1.31 18.13
N SER A 287 -11.23 0.79 17.83
CA SER A 287 -10.82 0.49 16.46
C SER A 287 -11.45 -0.80 15.93
N THR A 288 -11.83 -0.79 14.65
CA THR A 288 -12.57 -1.87 13.99
C THR A 288 -11.75 -3.13 13.75
N TRP A 289 -10.41 -3.09 13.87
CA TRP A 289 -9.52 -4.22 13.57
C TRP A 289 -9.59 -5.35 14.60
N GLY A 290 -10.05 -5.06 15.83
CA GLY A 290 -10.14 -6.03 16.93
C GLY A 290 -11.47 -6.77 17.07
N THR A 291 -12.49 -6.42 16.28
CA THR A 291 -13.81 -7.06 16.35
C THR A 291 -13.89 -8.24 15.38
N SER A 292 -13.87 -9.47 15.91
CA SER A 292 -13.92 -10.75 15.15
C SER A 292 -15.09 -10.84 14.16
N VAL A 293 -16.17 -10.11 14.41
CA VAL A 293 -17.38 -10.05 13.57
C VAL A 293 -17.13 -9.38 12.21
N VAL A 294 -16.16 -8.46 12.12
CA VAL A 294 -15.94 -7.66 10.89
C VAL A 294 -14.97 -8.36 9.93
N TRP A 295 -14.11 -9.25 10.43
CA TRP A 295 -12.94 -9.75 9.69
C TRP A 295 -12.82 -11.27 9.64
N GLY A 296 -13.90 -12.00 10.00
CA GLY A 296 -14.03 -13.45 9.78
C GLY A 296 -12.74 -14.25 9.98
N ASN A 297 -12.28 -14.40 11.22
CA ASN A 297 -11.20 -15.28 11.70
C ASN A 297 -9.86 -15.40 10.95
N SER A 298 -9.61 -14.73 9.84
CA SER A 298 -8.30 -14.76 9.20
C SER A 298 -8.20 -13.65 8.18
N VAL A 299 -7.00 -13.09 8.08
CA VAL A 299 -6.59 -12.24 6.97
C VAL A 299 -6.96 -10.76 7.08
N VAL A 300 -6.43 -10.08 8.11
CA VAL A 300 -5.48 -8.96 7.88
C VAL A 300 -4.47 -8.85 9.04
N TRP A 301 -4.79 -9.32 10.24
CA TRP A 301 -3.98 -9.03 11.43
C TRP A 301 -4.01 -10.20 12.43
N GLY A 302 -3.30 -11.29 12.12
CA GLY A 302 -3.02 -12.31 13.14
C GLY A 302 -2.14 -11.71 14.24
N ASN A 303 -2.31 -12.14 15.49
CA ASN A 303 -1.59 -11.62 16.68
C ASN A 303 -0.06 -11.76 16.67
N SER A 304 0.54 -12.18 15.55
CA SER A 304 1.97 -12.43 15.44
C SER A 304 2.47 -11.90 14.10
N VAL A 305 3.21 -10.80 14.14
CA VAL A 305 4.14 -10.45 13.06
C VAL A 305 5.37 -11.33 13.30
N VAL A 306 5.49 -12.41 12.52
CA VAL A 306 6.61 -13.36 12.63
C VAL A 306 7.73 -12.91 11.70
N TRP A 307 8.96 -12.88 12.21
CA TRP A 307 10.17 -12.65 11.41
C TRP A 307 10.94 -13.96 11.23
N GLY A 308 11.43 -14.22 10.01
CA GLY A 308 12.23 -15.40 9.65
C GLY A 308 11.41 -16.62 9.19
N ASN A 309 11.99 -17.39 8.25
CA ASN A 309 11.38 -18.49 7.47
C ASN A 309 10.23 -19.23 8.16
N SER A 310 9.00 -18.77 7.88
CA SER A 310 7.72 -19.48 7.97
C SER A 310 7.48 -20.36 9.20
N VAL A 311 6.95 -19.79 10.29
CA VAL A 311 6.22 -20.58 11.31
C VAL A 311 5.07 -19.76 11.91
N VAL A 312 3.83 -20.21 11.70
CA VAL A 312 2.65 -19.76 12.45
C VAL A 312 2.51 -20.64 13.68
N TRP A 313 2.66 -20.07 14.88
CA TRP A 313 2.19 -20.68 16.12
C TRP A 313 1.24 -19.73 16.83
N GLY A 314 0.02 -20.19 17.10
CA GLY A 314 -0.98 -19.46 17.88
C GLY A 314 -2.42 -19.83 17.53
N ASN A 315 -2.89 -20.95 18.08
CA ASN A 315 -4.29 -21.37 18.30
C ASN A 315 -5.41 -20.70 17.48
N SER A 316 -5.37 -20.83 16.15
CA SER A 316 -6.58 -20.75 15.32
C SER A 316 -6.62 -21.99 14.44
N VAL A 317 -7.53 -22.89 14.80
CA VAL A 317 -7.87 -24.11 14.06
C VAL A 317 -8.12 -23.74 12.60
N VAL A 318 -7.28 -24.28 11.71
CA VAL A 318 -7.45 -24.15 10.26
C VAL A 318 -8.61 -25.05 9.83
N TRP A 319 -9.76 -24.44 9.54
CA TRP A 319 -10.79 -25.05 8.71
C TRP A 319 -11.14 -24.08 7.58
N GLY A 320 -10.63 -24.38 6.39
CA GLY A 320 -10.90 -23.62 5.17
C GLY A 320 -9.74 -23.74 4.19
N ASN A 321 -10.04 -24.10 2.94
CA ASN A 321 -9.11 -24.50 1.87
C ASN A 321 -8.10 -23.41 1.43
N SER A 322 -7.17 -23.01 2.29
CA SER A 322 -6.04 -22.17 1.90
C SER A 322 -4.76 -23.01 1.90
N VAL A 323 -4.33 -23.36 0.70
CA VAL A 323 -3.13 -24.13 0.38
C VAL A 323 -1.89 -23.38 0.87
N VAL A 324 -1.15 -23.97 1.82
CA VAL A 324 0.21 -23.54 2.16
C VAL A 324 1.17 -24.36 1.31
N TRP A 325 1.87 -23.72 0.37
CA TRP A 325 3.01 -24.32 -0.33
C TRP A 325 4.27 -23.51 -0.01
N GLY A 326 5.26 -24.18 0.55
CA GLY A 326 6.59 -23.65 0.86
C GLY A 326 7.32 -24.57 1.84
N ASN A 327 8.51 -25.03 1.45
CA ASN A 327 9.27 -26.11 2.10
C ASN A 327 9.45 -25.91 3.61
N SER A 328 8.82 -26.76 4.42
CA SER A 328 9.01 -26.83 5.87
C SER A 328 10.11 -27.84 6.20
N VAL A 329 11.18 -27.40 6.85
CA VAL A 329 12.10 -28.29 7.57
C VAL A 329 11.55 -28.45 8.99
N VAL A 330 11.01 -29.62 9.29
CA VAL A 330 10.62 -30.01 10.65
C VAL A 330 11.80 -30.72 11.28
N TRP A 331 12.36 -30.17 12.36
CA TRP A 331 13.27 -30.89 13.25
C TRP A 331 12.73 -30.89 14.67
N GLY A 332 12.68 -32.08 15.25
CA GLY A 332 12.35 -32.34 16.64
C GLY A 332 12.38 -33.84 16.92
N ASN A 333 13.55 -34.36 17.29
CA ASN A 333 13.70 -35.70 17.85
C ASN A 333 13.30 -35.69 19.33
N SER A 334 12.41 -36.58 19.76
CA SER A 334 12.78 -37.71 20.62
C SER A 334 11.55 -38.48 21.09
N ASN A 335 11.57 -39.78 20.78
CA ASN A 335 11.20 -40.90 21.64
C ASN A 335 9.96 -40.74 22.54
N GLN A 336 8.83 -41.30 22.11
CA GLN A 336 8.27 -42.50 22.74
C GLN A 336 7.32 -43.20 21.77
N VAL A 337 7.67 -44.44 21.45
CA VAL A 337 6.90 -45.41 20.68
C VAL A 337 5.79 -45.95 21.58
N THR A 338 4.56 -46.03 21.08
CA THR A 338 3.83 -47.32 21.04
C THR A 338 2.73 -47.25 20.00
N SER A 339 2.83 -48.19 19.08
CA SER A 339 1.90 -48.53 18.02
C SER A 339 0.58 -49.07 18.57
N GLU A 340 -0.51 -48.85 17.84
CA GLU A 340 -1.30 -49.98 17.34
C GLU A 340 -1.64 -49.77 15.86
N THR A 341 -1.24 -50.78 15.10
CA THR A 341 -1.32 -50.94 13.64
C THR A 341 -2.69 -51.43 13.21
N SER A 342 -3.06 -51.13 11.96
CA SER A 342 -3.76 -52.13 11.12
C SER A 342 -3.02 -52.22 9.80
N ASN A 343 -2.46 -53.41 9.59
CA ASN A 343 -1.62 -53.82 8.47
C ASN A 343 -2.45 -54.01 7.19
N VAL A 344 -1.84 -53.70 6.05
CA VAL A 344 -1.95 -54.54 4.84
C VAL A 344 -0.53 -54.75 4.31
N ILE A 345 -0.03 -55.98 4.49
CA ILE A 345 1.15 -56.55 3.83
C ILE A 345 0.66 -57.30 2.60
N LEU A 346 1.39 -57.24 1.48
CA LEU A 346 1.75 -58.32 0.53
C LEU A 346 2.64 -57.65 -0.55
N GLY A 347 3.85 -58.05 -0.96
CA GLY A 347 4.82 -59.14 -0.73
C GLY A 347 5.98 -58.87 -1.75
N GLU A 348 7.25 -58.88 -1.34
CA GLU A 348 8.34 -59.84 -1.73
C GLU A 348 8.30 -60.29 -3.21
N ASP A 349 9.34 -60.19 -4.05
CA ASP A 349 10.81 -60.19 -3.85
C ASP A 349 11.55 -58.92 -4.37
#